data_AF-L9X947-F1
#
_entry.id   AF-L9X947-F1
#
_cell.length_a   1.000
_cell.length_b   1.000
_cell.length_c   1.000
_cell.angle_alpha   90.00
_cell.angle_beta   90.00
_cell.angle_gamma   90.00
#
_symmetry.space_group_name_H-M   'P 1'
#
loop_
_entity.id
_entity.type
_entity.pdbx_description
1 polymer ?
#
loop_
_entity_poly.entity_id
_entity_poly.type
_entity_poly.pdbx_seq_one_letter_code
_entity_poly.pdbx_strand_id
1 'polypeptide(L)'
;MTLDVAPSVPREQQTIRLSPANVDSFRKWTVEGTGLTAAARVTDSEERIALVKNSWSDGWIVPGGAVEPGEALADAARREVREETGLEATIDDPLLVVEQTYVSDPDIRLSAQFVVFDARANGSIPDTEQLGVEPGEIEAARWFETLPPELHEDALFRSYLRG
;
A
#
# COMPACT_ATOMS: atom_id res chain seq x y z
N MET A 1 11.86 9.35 -13.96
CA MET A 1 10.50 8.82 -14.20
C MET A 1 9.45 9.83 -13.73
N THR A 2 8.49 10.22 -14.58
CA THR A 2 7.31 11.00 -14.17
C THR A 2 6.24 9.99 -13.80
N LEU A 3 5.71 10.01 -12.56
CA LEU A 3 4.50 9.24 -12.24
C LEU A 3 3.43 9.59 -13.26
N ASP A 4 2.84 8.60 -13.93
CA ASP A 4 1.67 8.80 -14.79
C ASP A 4 0.41 8.92 -13.92
N VAL A 5 0.44 9.88 -12.99
CA VAL A 5 -0.64 10.19 -12.06
C VAL A 5 -1.01 11.65 -12.23
N ALA A 6 -2.29 11.91 -12.49
CA ALA A 6 -2.78 13.25 -12.80
C ALA A 6 -2.36 14.28 -11.71
N PRO A 7 -2.01 15.51 -12.08
CA PRO A 7 -1.69 16.57 -11.12
C PRO A 7 -2.83 16.92 -10.17
N SER A 8 -4.08 16.57 -10.52
CA SER A 8 -5.27 16.77 -9.69
C SER A 8 -5.38 15.82 -8.52
N VAL A 9 -4.65 14.71 -8.51
CA VAL A 9 -4.66 13.74 -7.40
C VAL A 9 -4.00 14.38 -6.17
N PRO A 10 -4.65 14.32 -4.98
CA PRO A 10 -4.06 14.80 -3.73
C PRO A 10 -2.65 14.25 -3.48
N ARG A 11 -1.77 15.10 -2.94
CA ARG A 11 -0.38 14.77 -2.62
C ARG A 11 -0.07 15.13 -1.18
N GLU A 12 0.41 14.15 -0.43
CA GLU A 12 0.84 14.32 0.96
C GLU A 12 2.34 14.03 1.07
N GLN A 13 3.01 14.65 2.05
CA GLN A 13 4.43 14.43 2.28
C GLN A 13 4.68 13.87 3.67
N GLN A 14 5.54 12.87 3.77
CA GLN A 14 5.97 12.35 5.06
C GLN A 14 7.45 11.98 5.10
N THR A 15 8.01 12.01 6.31
CA THR A 15 9.39 11.59 6.57
C THR A 15 9.39 10.43 7.55
N ILE A 16 9.96 9.30 7.13
CA ILE A 16 9.99 8.05 7.90
C ILE A 16 11.44 7.76 8.30
N ARG A 17 11.67 7.41 9.57
CA ARG A 17 12.98 6.92 10.00
C ARG A 17 13.11 5.45 9.67
N LEU A 18 14.14 5.10 8.91
CA LEU A 18 14.51 3.74 8.60
C LEU A 18 15.72 3.33 9.45
N SER A 19 15.69 2.13 10.02
CA SER A 19 16.86 1.59 10.71
C SER A 19 18.00 1.36 9.69
N PRO A 20 19.29 1.50 10.08
CA PRO A 20 20.41 1.30 9.17
C PRO A 20 20.42 -0.10 8.51
N ALA A 21 19.93 -1.12 9.24
CA ALA A 21 19.83 -2.49 8.73
C ALA A 21 18.83 -2.65 7.57
N ASN A 22 17.81 -1.78 7.48
CA ASN A 22 16.77 -1.87 6.46
C ASN A 22 17.06 -1.02 5.22
N VAL A 23 18.14 -0.22 5.23
CA VAL A 23 18.53 0.66 4.11
C VAL A 23 18.83 -0.13 2.84
N ASP A 24 19.56 -1.24 2.95
CA ASP A 24 19.94 -2.02 1.77
C ASP A 24 18.77 -2.80 1.21
N SER A 25 17.86 -3.29 2.06
CA SER A 25 16.55 -3.74 1.61
C SER A 25 15.83 -2.61 0.89
N PHE A 26 15.90 -1.38 1.43
CA PHE A 26 15.29 -0.23 0.79
C PHE A 26 15.78 -0.01 -0.65
N ARG A 27 17.10 -0.09 -0.84
CA ARG A 27 17.70 0.19 -2.15
C ARG A 27 17.35 -0.87 -3.20
N LYS A 28 17.14 -2.12 -2.80
CA LYS A 28 16.85 -3.23 -3.73
C LYS A 28 15.54 -3.05 -4.49
N TRP A 29 14.55 -2.43 -3.85
CA TRP A 29 13.24 -2.18 -4.47
C TRP A 29 13.11 -0.75 -5.05
N THR A 30 14.20 0.04 -5.08
CA THR A 30 14.18 1.32 -5.80
C THR A 30 14.33 1.14 -7.30
N VAL A 31 13.48 1.81 -8.07
CA VAL A 31 13.62 1.95 -9.52
C VAL A 31 14.22 3.32 -9.80
N GLU A 32 15.37 3.37 -10.47
CA GLU A 32 16.10 4.62 -10.74
C GLU A 32 16.40 5.48 -9.49
N GLY A 33 16.50 4.86 -8.30
CA GLY A 33 16.79 5.53 -7.04
C GLY A 33 15.56 6.08 -6.29
N THR A 34 14.34 5.81 -6.76
CA THR A 34 13.09 6.11 -6.03
C THR A 34 12.32 4.81 -5.77
N GLY A 35 11.89 4.59 -4.53
CA GLY A 35 10.98 3.48 -4.21
C GLY A 35 9.59 3.79 -4.75
N LEU A 36 8.95 2.83 -5.41
CA LEU A 36 7.60 3.01 -5.91
C LEU A 36 6.69 1.92 -5.36
N THR A 37 5.60 2.33 -4.72
CA THR A 37 4.64 1.43 -4.10
C THR A 37 3.25 1.77 -4.59
N ALA A 38 2.47 0.74 -4.93
CA ALA A 38 1.08 0.88 -5.33
C ALA A 38 0.19 0.13 -4.34
N ALA A 39 -0.89 0.76 -3.92
CA ALA A 39 -1.85 0.22 -2.97
C ALA A 39 -3.28 0.52 -3.42
N ALA A 40 -4.26 -0.14 -2.82
CA ALA A 40 -5.66 0.05 -3.18
C ALA A 40 -6.58 0.16 -1.96
N ARG A 41 -7.42 1.21 -1.94
CA ARG A 41 -8.60 1.25 -1.09
C ARG A 41 -9.69 0.40 -1.74
N VAL A 42 -9.75 -0.87 -1.37
CA VAL A 42 -10.75 -1.80 -1.90
C VAL A 42 -12.04 -1.74 -1.09
N THR A 43 -13.15 -1.46 -1.76
CA THR A 43 -14.49 -1.50 -1.15
C THR A 43 -15.41 -2.48 -1.85
N ASP A 44 -16.35 -3.09 -1.11
CA ASP A 44 -17.39 -3.96 -1.67
C ASP A 44 -18.74 -3.27 -1.85
N SER A 45 -19.75 -4.03 -2.29
CA SER A 45 -21.12 -3.53 -2.46
C SER A 45 -21.82 -3.12 -1.16
N GLU A 46 -21.28 -3.52 -0.01
CA GLU A 46 -21.78 -3.16 1.33
C GLU A 46 -20.98 -2.00 1.93
N GLU A 47 -20.15 -1.33 1.12
CA GLU A 47 -19.26 -0.22 1.52
C GLU A 47 -18.23 -0.61 2.61
N ARG A 48 -17.97 -1.91 2.78
CA ARG A 48 -16.90 -2.37 3.65
C ARG A 48 -15.57 -2.17 2.95
N ILE A 49 -14.52 -1.93 3.72
CA ILE A 49 -13.15 -1.78 3.22
C ILE A 49 -12.33 -3.03 3.54
N ALA A 50 -11.58 -3.55 2.56
CA ALA A 50 -10.60 -4.60 2.79
C ALA A 50 -9.29 -3.98 3.30
N LEU A 51 -8.81 -4.48 4.43
CA LEU A 51 -7.51 -4.10 4.98
C LEU A 51 -6.72 -5.34 5.33
N VAL A 52 -5.40 -5.19 5.33
CA VAL A 52 -4.44 -6.21 5.69
C VAL A 52 -3.62 -5.75 6.90
N LYS A 53 -3.08 -6.70 7.64
CA LYS A 53 -2.12 -6.47 8.71
C LYS A 53 -0.83 -7.15 8.33
N ASN A 54 0.17 -6.34 7.99
CA ASN A 54 1.51 -6.79 7.68
C ASN A 54 2.30 -7.07 8.96
N SER A 55 3.20 -8.05 8.92
CA SER A 55 4.10 -8.39 10.04
C SER A 55 5.05 -7.25 10.45
N TRP A 56 5.30 -6.30 9.55
CA TRP A 56 6.12 -5.11 9.79
C TRP A 56 5.30 -3.87 10.20
N SER A 57 3.98 -3.92 10.07
CA SER A 57 3.11 -2.77 10.32
C SER A 57 2.55 -2.78 11.74
N ASP A 58 2.53 -1.62 12.40
CA ASP A 58 1.93 -1.47 13.74
C ASP A 58 0.38 -1.46 13.73
N GLY A 59 -0.26 -1.64 12.57
CA GLY A 59 -1.71 -1.55 12.40
C GLY A 59 -2.19 -2.03 11.04
N TRP A 60 -3.49 -1.93 10.80
CA TRP A 60 -4.14 -2.27 9.53
C TRP A 60 -3.84 -1.24 8.46
N ILE A 61 -3.58 -1.70 7.24
CA ILE A 61 -3.27 -0.86 6.09
C ILE A 61 -4.05 -1.35 4.86
N VAL A 62 -4.19 -0.48 3.86
CA VAL A 62 -4.66 -0.90 2.54
C VAL A 62 -3.68 -1.91 1.93
N PRO A 63 -4.17 -2.92 1.20
CA PRO A 63 -3.28 -3.83 0.50
C PRO A 63 -2.43 -3.10 -0.53
N GLY A 64 -1.16 -3.49 -0.64
CA GLY A 64 -0.21 -2.83 -1.53
C GLY A 64 1.24 -3.16 -1.27
N GLY A 65 2.05 -2.98 -2.31
CA GLY A 65 3.45 -3.38 -2.31
C GLY A 65 4.25 -2.73 -3.43
N ALA A 66 5.50 -3.14 -3.55
CA ALA A 66 6.45 -2.53 -4.46
C ALA A 66 6.03 -2.76 -5.92
N VAL A 67 6.20 -1.73 -6.75
CA VAL A 67 5.99 -1.84 -8.20
C VAL A 67 7.20 -2.52 -8.81
N GLU A 68 6.97 -3.59 -9.58
CA GLU A 68 8.04 -4.31 -10.25
C GLU A 68 8.60 -3.52 -11.44
N PRO A 69 9.86 -3.76 -11.85
CA PRO A 69 10.45 -3.09 -13.01
C PRO A 69 9.62 -3.29 -14.29
N GLY A 70 9.07 -2.20 -14.82
CA GLY A 70 8.26 -2.20 -16.04
C GLY A 70 6.77 -2.48 -15.82
N GLU A 71 6.33 -2.68 -14.57
CA GLU A 71 4.94 -2.86 -14.19
C GLU A 71 4.22 -1.50 -14.11
N ALA A 72 2.95 -1.45 -14.54
CA ALA A 72 2.13 -0.27 -14.37
C ALA A 72 1.61 -0.18 -12.92
N LEU A 73 1.45 1.04 -12.41
CA LEU A 73 0.99 1.26 -11.02
C LEU A 73 -0.34 0.56 -10.71
N ALA A 74 -1.31 0.63 -11.62
CA ALA A 74 -2.61 -0.02 -11.44
C ALA A 74 -2.50 -1.56 -11.49
N ASP A 75 -1.56 -2.10 -12.27
CA ASP A 75 -1.32 -3.54 -12.35
C ASP A 75 -0.66 -4.05 -11.07
N ALA A 76 0.31 -3.29 -10.52
CA ALA A 76 0.89 -3.57 -9.22
C ALA A 76 -0.17 -3.56 -8.12
N ALA A 77 -1.00 -2.51 -8.03
CA ALA A 77 -2.10 -2.45 -7.05
C ALA A 77 -3.06 -3.65 -7.20
N ARG A 78 -3.40 -4.05 -8.42
CA ARG A 78 -4.25 -5.22 -8.68
C ARG A 78 -3.60 -6.53 -8.21
N ARG A 79 -2.31 -6.71 -8.52
CA ARG A 79 -1.53 -7.90 -8.14
C ARG A 79 -1.48 -8.03 -6.61
N GLU A 80 -1.12 -6.96 -5.92
CA GLU A 80 -1.01 -6.92 -4.47
C GLU A 80 -2.35 -7.17 -3.78
N VAL A 81 -3.44 -6.57 -4.26
CA VAL A 81 -4.78 -6.88 -3.75
C VAL A 81 -5.08 -8.37 -3.85
N ARG A 82 -4.82 -8.98 -5.02
CA ARG A 82 -5.06 -10.40 -5.21
C ARG A 82 -4.17 -11.26 -4.30
N GLU A 83 -2.90 -10.92 -4.16
CA GLU A 83 -1.93 -11.68 -3.37
C GLU A 83 -2.24 -11.60 -1.87
N GLU A 84 -2.47 -10.41 -1.34
CA GLU A 84 -2.65 -10.17 0.09
C GLU A 84 -4.09 -10.40 0.59
N THR A 85 -5.08 -10.44 -0.30
CA THR A 85 -6.50 -10.58 0.09
C THR A 85 -7.26 -11.69 -0.64
N GLY A 86 -6.69 -12.27 -1.70
CA GLY A 86 -7.39 -13.22 -2.56
C GLY A 86 -8.51 -12.61 -3.41
N LEU A 87 -8.69 -11.28 -3.37
CA LEU A 87 -9.77 -10.60 -4.09
C LEU A 87 -9.36 -10.25 -5.52
N GLU A 88 -10.28 -10.48 -6.46
CA GLU A 88 -10.17 -9.99 -7.83
C GLU A 88 -10.80 -8.59 -7.92
N ALA A 89 -9.96 -7.56 -7.79
CA ALA A 89 -10.41 -6.17 -7.79
C ALA A 89 -10.37 -5.49 -9.17
N THR A 90 -11.33 -4.61 -9.39
CA THR A 90 -11.25 -3.59 -10.44
C THR A 90 -10.55 -2.37 -9.84
N ILE A 91 -9.43 -1.97 -10.43
CA ILE A 91 -8.66 -0.78 -10.04
C ILE A 91 -9.16 0.41 -10.84
N ASP A 92 -9.58 1.46 -10.14
CA ASP A 92 -10.11 2.70 -10.69
C ASP A 92 -9.02 3.80 -10.67
N ASP A 93 -9.40 5.07 -10.46
CA ASP A 93 -8.48 6.20 -10.47
C ASP A 93 -7.61 6.29 -9.20
N PRO A 94 -6.40 6.87 -9.28
CA PRO A 94 -5.60 7.19 -8.10
C PRO A 94 -6.34 8.16 -7.16
N LEU A 95 -6.40 7.82 -5.87
CA LEU A 95 -6.99 8.61 -4.79
C LEU A 95 -5.99 9.54 -4.10
N LEU A 96 -4.75 9.06 -3.92
CA LEU A 96 -3.74 9.74 -3.11
C LEU A 96 -2.35 9.35 -3.60
N VAL A 97 -1.45 10.33 -3.62
CA VAL A 97 -0.01 10.09 -3.71
C VAL A 97 0.64 10.56 -2.41
N VAL A 98 1.41 9.70 -1.77
CA VAL A 98 2.22 10.06 -0.61
C VAL A 98 3.69 10.07 -1.03
N GLU A 99 4.30 11.24 -1.00
CA GLU A 99 5.72 11.43 -1.22
C GLU A 99 6.47 11.17 0.09
N GLN A 100 7.20 10.06 0.13
CA GLN A 100 7.90 9.59 1.32
C GLN A 100 9.38 9.93 1.22
N THR A 101 9.92 10.51 2.29
CA THR A 101 11.37 10.63 2.50
C THR A 101 11.78 9.66 3.60
N TYR A 102 12.56 8.65 3.27
CA TYR A 102 13.18 7.76 4.26
C TYR A 102 14.53 8.32 4.67
N VAL A 103 14.75 8.47 5.99
CA VAL A 103 16.01 8.93 6.57
C VAL A 103 16.63 7.87 7.46
N SER A 104 17.95 7.68 7.38
CA SER A 104 18.69 6.71 8.20
C SER A 104 20.10 7.20 8.54
N ASP A 105 20.74 6.59 9.54
CA ASP A 105 22.11 6.91 9.94
C ASP A 105 23.15 6.00 9.24
N PRO A 106 24.33 6.53 8.85
CA PRO A 106 24.72 7.94 8.87
C PRO A 106 24.22 8.69 7.61
N ASP A 107 23.39 9.72 7.83
CA ASP A 107 22.91 10.74 6.86
C ASP A 107 22.47 10.20 5.47
N ILE A 108 21.68 9.12 5.50
CA ILE A 108 21.07 8.54 4.31
C ILE A 108 19.70 9.17 4.11
N ARG A 109 19.42 9.60 2.88
CA ARG A 109 18.12 10.09 2.45
C ARG A 109 17.69 9.39 1.16
N LEU A 110 16.53 8.75 1.20
CA LEU A 110 15.94 8.00 0.10
C LEU A 110 14.54 8.53 -0.16
N SER A 111 14.14 8.59 -1.43
CA SER A 111 12.80 9.04 -1.82
C SER A 111 11.96 7.83 -2.21
N ALA A 112 10.68 7.88 -1.86
CA ALA A 112 9.68 6.93 -2.29
C ALA A 112 8.36 7.61 -2.61
N GLN A 113 7.52 6.93 -3.37
CA GLN A 113 6.16 7.35 -3.66
C GLN A 113 5.22 6.18 -3.41
N PHE A 114 4.18 6.44 -2.62
CA PHE A 114 3.13 5.49 -2.31
C PHE A 114 1.83 5.99 -2.94
N VAL A 115 1.35 5.28 -3.96
CA VAL A 115 0.15 5.66 -4.72
C VAL A 115 -1.00 4.76 -4.30
N VAL A 116 -2.07 5.36 -3.78
CA VAL A 116 -3.30 4.65 -3.42
C VAL A 116 -4.33 4.84 -4.52
N PHE A 117 -4.86 3.74 -5.03
CA PHE A 117 -5.96 3.69 -5.99
C PHE A 117 -7.30 3.47 -5.29
N ASP A 118 -8.38 3.95 -5.88
CA ASP A 118 -9.70 3.43 -5.55
C ASP A 118 -9.89 2.08 -6.23
N ALA A 119 -10.59 1.17 -5.56
CA ALA A 119 -10.85 -0.16 -6.12
C ALA A 119 -12.15 -0.75 -5.62
N ARG A 120 -12.75 -1.60 -6.46
CA ARG A 120 -13.96 -2.35 -6.13
C ARG A 120 -13.72 -3.84 -6.26
N ALA A 121 -14.11 -4.60 -5.24
CA ALA A 121 -14.10 -6.06 -5.27
C ALA A 121 -15.27 -6.62 -4.44
N ASN A 122 -15.69 -7.83 -4.74
CA ASN A 122 -16.66 -8.55 -3.92
C ASN A 122 -16.13 -9.97 -3.65
N GLY A 123 -16.59 -10.57 -2.55
CA GLY A 123 -16.23 -11.93 -2.19
C GLY A 123 -15.72 -12.04 -0.76
N SER A 124 -15.32 -13.25 -0.39
CA SER A 124 -14.70 -13.53 0.90
C SER A 124 -13.18 -13.46 0.79
N ILE A 125 -12.56 -12.83 1.79
CA ILE A 125 -11.11 -12.92 1.99
C ILE A 125 -10.82 -14.26 2.68
N PRO A 126 -9.95 -15.12 2.12
CA PRO A 126 -9.63 -16.42 2.70
C PRO A 126 -8.66 -16.28 3.88
N ASP A 127 -8.40 -17.39 4.58
CA ASP A 127 -7.37 -17.45 5.61
C ASP A 127 -5.97 -17.18 5.02
N THR A 128 -5.05 -16.68 5.85
CA THR A 128 -3.72 -16.23 5.41
C THR A 128 -2.87 -17.32 4.75
N GLU A 129 -3.11 -18.59 5.09
CA GLU A 129 -2.44 -19.75 4.47
C GLU A 129 -2.79 -19.96 2.98
N GLN A 130 -3.87 -19.33 2.51
CA GLN A 130 -4.34 -19.41 1.12
C GLN A 130 -3.99 -18.18 0.29
N LEU A 131 -3.34 -17.19 0.91
CA LEU A 131 -2.91 -15.96 0.24
C LEU A 131 -1.68 -16.20 -0.64
N GLY A 132 -1.50 -15.33 -1.63
CA GLY A 132 -0.41 -15.40 -2.62
C GLY A 132 0.91 -14.78 -2.15
N VAL A 133 1.10 -14.63 -0.84
CA VAL A 133 2.24 -13.94 -0.20
C VAL A 133 3.21 -14.92 0.46
N GLU A 134 4.38 -14.44 0.88
CA GLU A 134 5.28 -15.29 1.66
C GLU A 134 4.66 -15.65 3.02
N PRO A 135 4.82 -16.90 3.51
CA PRO A 135 4.27 -17.30 4.80
C PRO A 135 4.71 -16.38 5.94
N GLY A 136 3.75 -15.74 6.61
CA GLY A 136 3.99 -14.83 7.72
C GLY A 136 4.18 -13.36 7.32
N GLU A 137 4.13 -13.03 6.03
CA GLU A 137 4.12 -11.65 5.56
C GLU A 137 2.85 -10.92 6.01
N ILE A 138 1.70 -11.53 5.74
CA ILE A 138 0.37 -11.06 6.16
C ILE A 138 -0.09 -11.86 7.38
N GLU A 139 -0.31 -11.15 8.49
CA GLU A 139 -0.83 -11.72 9.73
C GLU A 139 -2.36 -11.90 9.68
N ALA A 140 -3.05 -11.01 8.97
CA ALA A 140 -4.49 -11.08 8.76
C ALA A 140 -4.94 -10.21 7.60
N ALA A 141 -6.01 -10.61 6.92
CA ALA A 141 -6.72 -9.81 5.94
C ALA A 141 -8.23 -9.95 6.21
N ARG A 142 -8.99 -8.84 6.20
CA ARG A 142 -10.44 -8.89 6.42
C ARG A 142 -11.18 -7.66 5.92
N TRP A 143 -12.48 -7.82 5.77
CA TRP A 143 -13.43 -6.73 5.55
C TRP A 143 -13.73 -5.99 6.84
N PHE A 144 -13.93 -4.69 6.73
CA PHE A 144 -14.30 -3.79 7.82
C PHE A 144 -15.48 -2.92 7.42
N GLU A 145 -16.55 -2.95 8.20
CA GLU A 145 -17.68 -2.01 8.08
C GLU A 145 -17.28 -0.59 8.50
N THR A 146 -16.34 -0.48 9.45
CA THR A 146 -15.79 0.79 9.90
C THR A 146 -14.28 0.65 10.07
N LEU A 147 -13.56 1.73 9.77
CA LEU A 147 -12.10 1.74 9.90
C LEU A 147 -11.69 1.36 11.33
N PRO A 148 -10.80 0.36 11.50
CA PRO A 148 -10.33 -0.06 12.82
C PRO A 148 -9.62 1.09 13.55
N PRO A 149 -9.50 1.02 14.88
CA PRO A 149 -8.76 2.01 15.66
C PRO A 149 -7.25 1.96 15.40
N GLU A 150 -6.73 0.78 15.07
CA GLU A 150 -5.31 0.53 14.80
C GLU A 150 -5.05 0.59 13.29
N LEU A 151 -5.11 1.77 12.68
CA LEU A 151 -4.63 1.96 11.31
C LEU A 151 -3.15 2.32 11.30
N HIS A 152 -2.39 1.69 10.40
CA HIS A 152 -1.05 2.16 10.08
C HIS A 152 -1.14 3.59 9.52
N GLU A 153 -0.33 4.51 10.04
CA GLU A 153 -0.35 5.93 9.66
C GLU A 153 -1.76 6.54 9.69
N ASP A 154 -2.55 6.24 10.74
CA ASP A 154 -3.96 6.62 10.89
C ASP A 154 -4.27 8.08 10.52
N ALA A 155 -3.46 9.03 11.01
CA ALA A 155 -3.66 10.45 10.77
C ALA A 155 -3.62 10.84 9.28
N LEU A 156 -2.87 10.09 8.47
CA LEU A 156 -2.76 10.27 7.03
C LEU A 156 -3.92 9.56 6.33
N PHE A 157 -4.04 8.25 6.51
CA PHE A 157 -4.95 7.44 5.71
C PHE A 157 -6.42 7.61 6.09
N ARG A 158 -6.76 7.90 7.36
CA ARG A 158 -8.15 7.96 7.80
C ARG A 158 -9.00 9.00 7.05
N SER A 159 -8.39 10.07 6.55
CA SER A 159 -9.06 11.09 5.73
C SER A 159 -9.39 10.63 4.30
N TYR A 160 -8.62 9.69 3.77
CA TYR A 160 -8.74 9.20 2.38
C TYR A 160 -9.44 7.84 2.28
N LEU A 161 -9.44 7.07 3.36
CA LEU A 161 -10.12 5.76 3.44
C LEU A 161 -11.61 5.87 3.84
N ARG A 162 -12.06 7.03 4.29
CA ARG A 162 -13.48 7.33 4.46
C ARG A 162 -14.03 7.80 3.10
N GLY A 163 -14.58 6.85 2.34
CA GLY A 163 -15.46 7.15 1.21
C GLY A 163 -16.81 7.66 1.70
#